data_AF-X0XW54-F1
#
_entry.id   AF-X0XW54-F1
#
_cell.length_a   1.000
_cell.length_b   1.000
_cell.length_c   1.000
_cell.angle_alpha   90.00
_cell.angle_beta   90.00
_cell.angle_gamma   90.00
#
_symmetry.space_group_name_H-M   'P 1'
#
loop_
_entity.id
_entity.type
_entity.pdbx_description
1 polymer ?
#
loop_
_entity_poly.entity_id
_entity_poly.type
_entity_poly.pdbx_seq_one_letter_code
_entity_poly.pdbx_strand_id
1 'polypeptide(L)'
;MPAVLTIALVAVGLAALLPLLQSSHTIITGHDIRGLERQRNDWEARSHELEAEIASLVALDRIEKEARERLHMEAPERTVYLTVDVASPVSQPVPDRFLPPAKQE
;
A
#
# COMPACT_ATOMS: atom_id res chain seq x y z
N MET A 1 -41.87 -46.23 27.25
CA MET A 1 -40.66 -45.74 27.94
C MET A 1 -39.35 -46.05 27.19
N PRO A 2 -39.04 -47.28 26.72
CA PRO A 2 -37.74 -47.56 26.08
C PRO A 2 -37.55 -46.87 24.73
N ALA A 3 -38.62 -46.75 23.93
CA ALA A 3 -38.58 -46.11 22.61
C ALA A 3 -38.21 -44.61 22.66
N VAL A 4 -38.61 -43.91 23.73
CA VAL A 4 -38.28 -42.49 23.90
C VAL A 4 -36.79 -42.31 24.19
N LEU A 5 -36.22 -43.23 24.96
CA LEU A 5 -34.80 -43.24 25.33
C LEU A 5 -33.92 -43.53 24.11
N THR A 6 -34.33 -44.47 23.25
CA THR A 6 -33.63 -44.75 21.99
C THR A 6 -33.68 -43.56 21.02
N ILE A 7 -34.83 -42.89 20.90
CA ILE A 7 -34.98 -41.70 20.04
C ILE A 7 -34.11 -40.55 20.55
N ALA A 8 -34.10 -40.31 21.86
CA ALA A 8 -33.25 -39.29 22.48
C ALA A 8 -31.75 -39.56 22.22
N LEU A 9 -31.31 -40.82 22.32
CA LEU A 9 -29.92 -41.20 22.08
C LEU A 9 -29.50 -40.97 20.63
N VAL A 10 -30.37 -41.31 19.67
CA VAL A 10 -30.13 -41.06 18.24
C VAL A 10 -30.10 -39.56 17.95
N ALA A 11 -30.99 -38.77 18.54
CA ALA A 11 -31.04 -37.33 18.37
C ALA A 11 -29.76 -36.64 18.89
N VAL A 12 -29.24 -37.06 20.04
CA VAL A 12 -27.96 -36.56 20.59
C VAL A 12 -26.79 -36.95 19.70
N GLY A 13 -26.77 -38.19 19.18
CA GLY A 13 -25.77 -38.63 18.22
C GLY A 13 -25.76 -37.82 16.93
N LEU A 14 -26.94 -37.46 16.39
CA LEU A 14 -27.05 -36.58 15.23
C LEU A 14 -26.64 -35.13 15.56
N ALA A 15 -27.03 -34.62 16.73
CA ALA A 15 -26.65 -33.28 17.16
C ALA A 15 -25.13 -33.13 17.35
N ALA A 16 -24.43 -34.21 17.74
CA ALA A 16 -22.98 -34.23 17.86
C ALA A 16 -22.23 -34.13 16.50
N LEU A 17 -22.92 -34.31 15.37
CA LEU A 17 -22.35 -34.17 14.02
C LEU A 17 -22.45 -32.75 13.47
N LEU A 18 -23.33 -31.90 14.02
CA LEU A 18 -23.47 -30.48 13.61
C LEU A 18 -22.17 -29.66 13.72
N PRO A 19 -21.36 -29.79 14.80
CA PRO A 19 -20.12 -29.03 14.96
C PRO A 19 -19.08 -29.30 13.86
N LEU A 20 -19.08 -30.49 13.25
CA LEU A 20 -18.14 -30.84 12.17
C LEU A 20 -18.44 -30.05 10.88
N LEU A 21 -19.72 -29.82 10.59
CA LEU A 21 -20.17 -29.01 9.45
C LEU A 21 -19.84 -27.53 9.66
N GLN A 22 -20.00 -27.02 10.90
CA GLN A 22 -19.60 -25.66 11.25
C GLN A 22 -18.08 -25.45 11.19
N SER A 23 -17.30 -26.44 11.60
CA SER A 23 -15.83 -26.37 11.58
C SER A 23 -15.27 -26.26 10.15
N SER A 24 -15.93 -26.92 9.19
CA SER A 24 -15.47 -26.95 7.80
C SER A 24 -15.52 -25.57 7.12
N HIS A 25 -16.59 -24.79 7.36
CA HIS A 25 -16.70 -23.43 6.81
C HIS A 25 -15.69 -22.46 7.43
N THR A 26 -15.43 -22.56 8.73
CA THR A 26 -14.43 -21.72 9.42
C THR A 26 -13.01 -22.02 8.94
N ILE A 27 -12.69 -23.28 8.62
CA ILE A 27 -11.38 -23.68 8.12
C ILE A 27 -11.15 -23.18 6.68
N ILE A 28 -12.15 -23.26 5.80
CA ILE A 28 -12.04 -22.79 4.41
C ILE A 28 -11.88 -21.27 4.36
N THR A 29 -12.76 -20.52 5.04
CA THR A 29 -12.68 -19.05 5.10
C THR A 29 -11.36 -18.59 5.73
N GLY A 30 -10.86 -19.28 6.76
CA GLY A 30 -9.56 -18.99 7.36
C GLY A 30 -8.36 -19.29 6.44
N HIS A 31 -8.47 -20.24 5.51
CA HIS A 31 -7.43 -20.50 4.51
C HIS A 31 -7.35 -19.35 3.50
N ASP A 32 -8.50 -18.91 2.99
CA ASP A 32 -8.59 -17.82 2.02
C ASP A 32 -8.10 -16.49 2.60
N ILE A 33 -8.48 -16.18 3.85
CA ILE A 33 -7.99 -14.99 4.57
C ILE A 33 -6.46 -15.02 4.69
N ARG A 34 -5.87 -16.14 5.09
CA ARG A 34 -4.40 -16.26 5.19
C ARG A 34 -3.72 -16.14 3.82
N GLY A 35 -4.37 -16.61 2.76
CA GLY A 35 -3.89 -16.43 1.38
C GLY A 35 -3.87 -14.96 0.97
N LEU A 36 -4.93 -14.21 1.29
CA LEU A 36 -5.03 -12.78 1.01
C LEU A 36 -4.06 -11.94 1.86
N GLU A 37 -3.87 -12.29 3.14
CA GLU A 37 -2.90 -11.62 4.02
C GLU A 37 -1.46 -11.77 3.51
N ARG A 38 -1.08 -12.96 3.03
CA ARG A 38 0.24 -13.16 2.42
C ARG A 38 0.41 -12.31 1.16
N GLN A 39 -0.60 -12.26 0.30
CA GLN A 39 -0.56 -11.43 -0.90
C GLN A 39 -0.43 -9.95 -0.55
N ARG A 40 -1.21 -9.45 0.42
CA ARG A 40 -1.09 -8.06 0.89
C ARG A 40 0.32 -7.75 1.39
N ASN A 41 0.88 -8.62 2.24
CA ASN A 41 2.22 -8.40 2.80
C ASN A 41 3.30 -8.41 1.70
N ASP A 42 3.16 -9.26 0.68
CA ASP A 42 4.07 -9.29 -0.49
C ASP A 42 4.00 -7.98 -1.28
N TRP A 43 2.79 -7.45 -1.52
CA TRP A 43 2.61 -6.16 -2.19
C TRP A 43 3.15 -4.99 -1.39
N GLU A 44 2.96 -4.99 -0.07
CA GLU A 44 3.45 -3.95 0.84
C GLU A 44 4.99 -3.94 0.87
N ALA A 45 5.62 -5.11 0.93
CA ALA A 45 7.07 -5.24 0.82
C ALA A 45 7.61 -4.67 -0.52
N ARG A 46 6.97 -5.00 -1.64
CA ARG A 46 7.34 -4.45 -2.96
C ARG A 46 7.15 -2.94 -3.04
N SER A 47 6.11 -2.40 -2.43
CA SER A 47 5.87 -0.96 -2.37
C SER A 47 7.02 -0.25 -1.65
N HIS A 48 7.43 -0.78 -0.50
CA HIS A 48 8.55 -0.21 0.27
C HIS A 48 9.90 -0.32 -0.46
N GLU A 49 10.13 -1.43 -1.17
CA GLU A 49 11.31 -1.58 -2.02
C GLU A 49 11.36 -0.51 -3.12
N LEU A 50 10.24 -0.31 -3.83
CA LEU A 50 10.12 0.72 -4.87
C LEU A 50 10.25 2.14 -4.31
N GLU A 51 9.66 2.42 -3.14
CA GLU A 51 9.80 3.71 -2.46
C GLU A 51 11.27 4.00 -2.12
N ALA A 52 12.00 2.99 -1.62
CA ALA A 52 13.42 3.13 -1.33
C ALA A 52 14.24 3.36 -2.62
N GLU A 53 13.91 2.67 -3.71
CA GLU A 53 14.53 2.88 -5.01
C GLU A 53 14.27 4.29 -5.55
N ILE A 54 13.03 4.76 -5.51
CA ILE A 54 12.68 6.14 -5.90
C ILE A 54 13.44 7.15 -5.05
N ALA A 55 13.49 6.95 -3.72
CA ALA A 55 14.24 7.82 -2.83
C ALA A 55 15.74 7.86 -3.20
N SER A 56 16.30 6.73 -3.61
CA SER A 56 17.70 6.66 -4.09
C SER A 56 17.90 7.36 -5.44
N LEU A 57 16.93 7.29 -6.35
CA LEU A 57 16.98 7.91 -7.67
C LEU A 57 16.81 9.43 -7.59
N VAL A 58 15.94 9.89 -6.69
CA VAL A 58 15.63 11.30 -6.41
C VAL A 58 16.61 11.90 -5.39
N ALA A 59 17.51 11.09 -4.83
CA ALA A 59 18.50 11.57 -3.88
C ALA A 59 19.25 12.77 -4.46
N LEU A 60 19.08 13.92 -3.81
CA LEU A 60 19.65 15.20 -4.22
C LEU A 60 21.15 15.09 -4.48
N ASP A 61 21.84 14.26 -3.69
CA ASP A 61 23.27 13.98 -3.81
C ASP A 61 23.66 13.42 -5.19
N ARG A 62 22.85 12.52 -5.76
CA ARG A 62 23.10 12.00 -7.12
C ARG A 62 22.94 13.10 -8.16
N ILE A 63 21.87 13.90 -8.04
CA ILE A 63 21.58 14.99 -8.97
C ILE A 63 22.69 16.04 -8.89
N GLU A 64 23.11 16.40 -7.68
CA GLU A 64 24.18 17.38 -7.44
C GLU A 64 25.52 16.87 -7.96
N LYS A 65 25.83 15.59 -7.72
CA LYS A 65 27.03 14.94 -8.25
C LYS A 65 27.05 14.97 -9.77
N GLU A 66 25.97 14.60 -10.43
CA GLU A 66 25.89 14.60 -11.89
C GLU A 66 25.94 16.03 -12.46
N ALA A 67 25.27 16.98 -11.82
CA ALA A 67 25.32 18.39 -12.19
C ALA A 67 26.74 18.97 -12.08
N ARG A 68 27.47 18.63 -11.02
CA ARG A 68 28.83 19.13 -10.80
C ARG A 68 29.86 18.40 -11.68
N GLU A 69 29.80 17.08 -11.76
CA GLU A 69 30.81 16.27 -12.44
C GLU A 69 30.63 16.25 -13.96
N ARG A 70 29.39 16.10 -14.45
CA ARG A 70 29.10 15.97 -15.89
C ARG A 70 28.74 17.30 -16.55
N LEU A 71 27.99 18.15 -15.85
CA LEU A 71 27.50 19.41 -16.40
C LEU A 71 28.34 20.63 -15.95
N HIS A 72 29.34 20.43 -15.10
CA HIS A 72 30.20 21.48 -14.55
C HIS A 72 29.40 22.64 -13.95
N MET A 73 28.24 22.32 -13.36
CA MET A 73 27.41 23.31 -12.68
C MET A 73 28.04 23.65 -11.34
N GLU A 74 28.11 24.95 -11.05
CA GLU A 74 28.57 25.50 -9.78
C GLU A 74 27.52 26.44 -9.19
N ALA A 75 27.67 26.77 -7.90
CA ALA A 75 26.80 27.73 -7.25
C ALA A 75 26.95 29.11 -7.93
N PRO A 76 25.83 29.74 -8.36
CA PRO A 76 25.90 31.02 -9.04
C PRO A 76 26.33 32.14 -8.08
N GLU A 77 27.28 32.98 -8.48
CA GLU A 77 27.70 34.15 -7.69
C GLU A 77 26.63 35.24 -7.65
N ARG A 78 25.81 35.34 -8.70
CA ARG A 78 24.73 36.33 -8.83
C ARG A 78 23.52 35.72 -9.52
N THR A 79 22.35 35.95 -8.93
CA THR A 79 21.05 35.58 -9.52
C THR A 79 20.43 36.79 -10.18
N VAL A 80 20.10 36.68 -11.47
CA VAL A 80 19.39 37.72 -12.22
C VAL A 80 17.94 37.28 -12.40
N TYR A 81 16.99 38.10 -11.95
CA TYR A 81 15.56 37.84 -12.13
C TYR A 81 15.07 38.57 -13.38
N LEU A 82 14.47 37.83 -14.30
CA LEU A 82 13.85 38.35 -15.52
C LEU A 82 12.35 38.13 -15.43
N THR A 83 11.58 39.22 -15.52
CA THR A 83 10.13 39.14 -15.68
C THR A 83 9.82 38.83 -17.13
N VAL A 84 9.14 37.72 -17.39
CA VAL A 84 8.70 37.32 -18.73
C VAL A 84 7.19 37.51 -18.80
N ASP A 85 6.73 38.42 -19.65
CA ASP A 85 5.31 38.76 -19.83
C ASP A 85 4.58 37.75 -20.76
N VAL A 86 4.87 36.45 -20.62
CA VAL A 86 4.19 35.38 -21.35
C VAL A 86 3.41 34.52 -20.38
N ALA A 87 2.21 34.10 -20.78
CA ALA A 87 1.37 33.23 -19.96
C ALA A 87 2.08 31.90 -19.67
N SER A 88 2.09 31.49 -18.39
CA SER A 88 2.73 30.24 -17.98
C SER A 88 2.08 29.04 -18.70
N PRO A 89 2.88 28.07 -19.20
CA PRO A 89 2.34 26.87 -19.80
C PRO A 89 1.48 26.10 -18.78
N VAL A 90 0.46 25.40 -19.28
CA VAL A 90 -0.50 24.66 -18.44
C VAL A 90 0.27 23.68 -17.54
N SER A 91 0.18 23.90 -16.22
CA SER A 91 0.88 23.08 -15.24
C SER A 91 0.46 21.62 -15.36
N GLN A 92 1.42 20.70 -15.35
CA GLN A 92 1.11 19.27 -15.27
C GLN A 92 0.38 18.98 -13.95
N PRO A 93 -0.63 18.10 -13.96
CA PRO A 93 -1.32 17.71 -12.74
C PRO A 93 -0.35 16.93 -11.85
N VAL A 94 0.11 17.57 -10.78
CA VAL A 94 0.85 16.91 -9.71
C VAL A 94 -0.20 16.37 -8.72
N PRO A 95 -0.08 15.12 -8.24
CA PRO A 95 -0.99 14.61 -7.22
C PRO A 95 -1.02 15.50 -5.97
N ASP A 96 -2.21 15.72 -5.41
CA ASP A 96 -2.45 16.67 -4.31
C ASP A 96 -1.51 16.50 -3.10
N ARG A 97 -1.05 15.27 -2.84
CA ARG A 97 -0.10 14.96 -1.75
C ARG A 97 1.26 15.66 -1.86
N PHE A 98 1.62 16.14 -3.05
CA PHE A 98 2.89 16.84 -3.32
C PHE A 98 2.71 18.35 -3.43
N LEU A 99 1.47 18.86 -3.34
CA LEU A 99 1.22 20.29 -3.34
C LEU A 99 1.44 20.86 -1.93
N PRO A 100 2.08 22.04 -1.78
CA PRO A 100 2.16 22.71 -0.50
C PRO A 100 0.75 22.98 0.06
N PRO A 101 0.53 22.91 1.38
CA PRO A 101 -0.76 23.28 1.95
C PRO A 101 -1.10 24.72 1.56
N ALA A 102 -2.31 24.92 1.02
CA ALA A 102 -2.77 26.24 0.64
C ALA A 102 -2.66 27.17 1.86
N LYS A 103 -1.85 28.22 1.72
CA LYS A 103 -1.67 29.24 2.75
C LYS A 103 -3.02 29.94 2.93
N GLN A 104 -3.69 29.68 4.05
CA GLN A 104 -4.90 30.41 4.42
C GLN A 104 -4.48 31.83 4.85
N GLU A 105 -4.93 32.84 4.09
CA GLU A 105 -4.91 34.25 4.52
C GLU A 105 -6.14 34.58 5.36
#